data_AF-A0A4X1T5R4-F1
#
_entry.id   AF-A0A4X1T5R4-F1
#
_cell.length_a   1.000
_cell.length_b   1.000
_cell.length_c   1.000
_cell.angle_alpha   90.00
_cell.angle_beta   90.00
_cell.angle_gamma   90.00
#
_symmetry.space_group_name_H-M   'P 1'
#
loop_
_entity.id
_entity.type
_entity.pdbx_description
1 polymer ?
#
loop_
_entity_poly.entity_id
_entity_poly.type
_entity_poly.pdbx_seq_one_letter_code
_entity_poly.pdbx_strand_id
1 'polypeptide(L)'
;MGITDFQDMKVISQHTRKLLGIEEPLFTRSISLPYRDNIGLFLEQKGHSGVKSDSLTLSEFVRAAGLQDYASITAPEEDVALESTEP
;
A
#
# COMPACT_ATOMS: atom_id res chain seq x y z
N MET A 1 -15.37 -21.40 -1.75
CA MET A 1 -16.65 -20.75 -2.08
C MET A 1 -16.57 -20.29 -3.52
N GLY A 2 -17.43 -20.78 -4.40
CA GLY A 2 -17.38 -20.49 -5.84
C GLY A 2 -18.05 -19.17 -6.16
N ILE A 3 -17.40 -18.05 -5.84
CA ILE A 3 -17.91 -16.72 -6.18
C ILE A 3 -17.62 -16.47 -7.65
N THR A 4 -18.66 -16.35 -8.46
CA THR A 4 -18.57 -16.20 -9.92
C THR A 4 -19.11 -14.87 -10.41
N ASP A 5 -19.89 -14.16 -9.60
CA ASP A 5 -20.42 -12.85 -9.96
C ASP A 5 -19.43 -11.72 -9.67
N PHE A 6 -19.35 -10.78 -10.61
CA PHE A 6 -18.42 -9.66 -10.54
C PHE A 6 -18.84 -8.62 -9.49
N GLN A 7 -20.14 -8.45 -9.21
CA GLN A 7 -20.58 -7.50 -8.18
C GLN A 7 -20.23 -8.02 -6.80
N ASP A 8 -20.41 -9.31 -6.55
CA ASP A 8 -19.98 -9.95 -5.30
C ASP A 8 -18.48 -9.76 -5.07
N MET A 9 -17.66 -9.92 -6.13
CA MET A 9 -16.21 -9.68 -6.05
C MET A 9 -15.87 -8.23 -5.64
N LYS A 10 -16.61 -7.23 -6.16
CA LYS A 10 -16.41 -5.83 -5.77
C LYS A 10 -16.79 -5.57 -4.32
N VAL A 11 -17.92 -6.11 -3.86
CA VAL A 11 -18.43 -5.91 -2.48
C VAL A 11 -17.43 -6.46 -1.48
N ILE A 12 -16.93 -7.68 -1.71
CA ILE A 12 -15.92 -8.33 -0.86
C ILE A 12 -14.63 -7.52 -0.85
N SER A 13 -14.16 -7.09 -2.02
CA SER A 13 -12.95 -6.28 -2.13
C SER A 13 -13.09 -4.97 -1.35
N GLN A 14 -14.22 -4.27 -1.48
CA GLN A 14 -14.48 -3.03 -0.75
C GLN A 14 -14.51 -3.23 0.76
N HIS A 15 -15.19 -4.28 1.24
CA HIS A 15 -15.30 -4.55 2.68
C HIS A 15 -13.95 -4.96 3.28
N THR A 16 -13.21 -5.83 2.58
CA THR A 16 -11.86 -6.24 2.98
C THR A 16 -10.96 -5.02 3.12
N ARG A 17 -11.07 -4.08 2.18
CA ARG A 17 -10.28 -2.86 2.20
C ARG A 17 -10.60 -1.96 3.39
N LYS A 18 -11.90 -1.76 3.69
CA LYS A 18 -12.35 -1.03 4.88
C LYS A 18 -11.86 -1.67 6.18
N LEU A 19 -11.91 -3.00 6.27
CA LEU A 19 -11.44 -3.75 7.44
C LEU A 19 -9.94 -3.61 7.66
N LEU A 20 -9.16 -3.54 6.57
CA LEU A 20 -7.72 -3.38 6.62
C LEU A 20 -7.26 -1.90 6.69
N GLY A 21 -8.20 -0.94 6.65
CA GLY A 21 -7.86 0.49 6.64
C GLY A 21 -7.13 0.96 5.38
N ILE A 22 -7.30 0.27 4.26
CA ILE A 22 -6.61 0.59 3.00
C ILE A 22 -7.48 1.52 2.14
N GLU A 23 -6.86 2.46 1.41
CA GLU A 23 -7.58 3.32 0.48
C GLU A 23 -7.86 2.61 -0.86
N GLU A 24 -9.02 2.90 -1.48
CA GLU A 24 -9.33 2.41 -2.83
C GLU A 24 -8.24 2.84 -3.82
N PRO A 25 -7.54 1.90 -4.49
CA PRO A 25 -6.50 2.27 -5.42
C PRO A 25 -7.12 3.04 -6.59
N LEU A 26 -6.56 4.21 -6.90
CA LEU A 26 -6.96 4.99 -8.06
C LEU A 26 -6.66 4.21 -9.34
N PHE A 27 -7.68 3.58 -9.92
CA PHE A 27 -7.59 2.85 -11.19
C PHE A 27 -7.39 3.78 -12.41
N THR A 28 -7.43 5.10 -12.21
CA THR A 28 -7.17 6.14 -13.21
C THR A 28 -5.71 6.61 -13.24
N ARG A 29 -4.83 6.01 -12.43
CA ARG A 29 -3.43 6.43 -12.36
C ARG A 29 -2.70 6.13 -13.67
N SER A 30 -2.07 7.15 -14.25
CA SER A 30 -1.24 6.98 -15.44
C SER A 30 -0.03 6.09 -15.17
N ILE A 31 0.29 5.19 -16.10
CA ILE A 31 1.51 4.38 -16.09
C ILE A 31 2.79 5.22 -16.21
N SER A 32 2.66 6.50 -16.61
CA SER A 32 3.78 7.44 -16.66
C SER A 32 4.14 8.03 -15.30
N LEU A 33 3.30 7.84 -14.28
CA LEU A 33 3.61 8.27 -12.92
C LEU A 33 4.59 7.27 -12.28
N PRO A 34 5.55 7.74 -11.46
CA PRO A 34 6.53 6.87 -10.80
C PRO A 34 5.85 5.74 -10.01
N TYR A 35 6.54 4.65 -9.74
CA TYR A 35 5.94 3.45 -9.14
C TYR A 35 5.20 3.72 -7.82
N ARG A 36 4.26 2.84 -7.48
CA ARG A 36 3.46 2.90 -6.24
C ARG A 36 4.38 2.92 -5.01
N ASP A 37 3.81 3.36 -3.89
CA ASP A 37 4.35 3.25 -2.53
C ASP A 37 5.35 2.11 -2.35
N ASN A 38 6.38 2.35 -1.55
CA ASN A 38 7.46 1.43 -1.22
C ASN A 38 6.94 0.01 -0.88
N ILE A 39 5.77 -0.09 -0.25
CA ILE A 39 5.10 -1.35 0.06
C ILE A 39 4.69 -2.10 -1.21
N GLY A 40 4.08 -1.43 -2.20
CA GLY A 40 3.65 -2.06 -3.45
C GLY A 40 4.83 -2.67 -4.22
N LEU A 41 5.91 -1.91 -4.35
CA LEU A 41 7.14 -2.38 -5.00
C LEU A 41 7.78 -3.58 -4.26
N PHE A 42 7.80 -3.53 -2.93
CA PHE A 42 8.29 -4.63 -2.11
C PHE A 42 7.45 -5.90 -2.30
N LEU A 43 6.12 -5.78 -2.32
CA LEU A 43 5.21 -6.91 -2.46
C LEU A 43 5.29 -7.54 -3.85
N GLU A 44 5.52 -6.77 -4.91
CA GLU A 44 5.78 -7.30 -6.26
C GLU A 44 7.02 -8.20 -6.26
N GLN A 45 8.11 -7.77 -5.62
CA GLN A 45 9.32 -8.58 -5.51
C GLN A 45 9.14 -9.79 -4.58
N LYS A 46 8.38 -9.63 -3.49
CA LYS A 46 8.11 -10.68 -2.51
C LYS A 46 7.06 -11.70 -2.95
N GLY A 47 6.24 -11.38 -3.95
CA GLY A 47 5.22 -12.29 -4.49
C GLY A 47 5.78 -13.53 -5.20
N HIS A 48 7.07 -13.51 -5.57
CA HIS A 48 7.77 -14.69 -6.09
C HIS A 48 8.11 -15.67 -4.98
N SER A 49 8.02 -16.98 -5.24
CA SER A 49 8.44 -18.01 -4.28
C SER A 49 9.94 -18.31 -4.38
N GLY A 50 10.58 -18.53 -3.23
CA GLY A 50 11.98 -18.97 -3.14
C GLY A 50 12.76 -18.30 -2.02
N VAL A 51 13.90 -18.90 -1.66
CA VAL A 51 14.73 -18.51 -0.50
C VAL A 51 15.06 -17.02 -0.46
N LYS A 52 15.32 -16.40 -1.62
CA LYS A 52 15.64 -14.97 -1.73
C LYS A 52 14.44 -14.07 -1.41
N SER A 53 13.25 -14.45 -1.85
CA SER A 53 12.01 -13.72 -1.57
C SER A 53 11.60 -13.88 -0.11
N ASP A 54 11.79 -15.08 0.44
CA ASP A 54 11.47 -15.39 1.85
C ASP A 54 12.34 -14.59 2.81
N SER A 55 13.63 -14.40 2.47
CA SER A 55 14.56 -13.59 3.26
C SER A 55 14.39 -12.08 3.08
N LEU A 56 13.63 -11.62 2.07
CA LEU A 56 13.55 -10.20 1.73
C LEU A 56 12.73 -9.43 2.77
N THR A 57 13.38 -8.47 3.43
CA THR A 57 12.74 -7.55 4.36
C THR A 57 12.46 -6.19 3.72
N LEU A 58 11.41 -5.49 4.17
CA LEU A 58 11.04 -4.18 3.65
C LEU A 58 12.16 -3.15 3.86
N SER A 59 12.81 -3.16 5.03
CA SER A 59 13.89 -2.23 5.36
C SER A 59 15.12 -2.41 4.46
N GLU A 60 15.48 -3.66 4.15
CA GLU A 60 16.57 -3.95 3.20
C GLU A 60 16.21 -3.52 1.78
N PHE A 61 14.97 -3.77 1.37
CA PHE A 61 14.46 -3.36 0.07
C PHE A 61 14.55 -1.83 -0.12
N VAL A 62 14.01 -1.06 0.83
CA VAL A 62 14.03 0.42 0.79
C VAL A 62 15.45 0.96 0.76
N ARG A 63 16.36 0.39 1.55
CA ARG A 63 17.77 0.77 1.58
C ARG A 63 18.48 0.45 0.26
N ALA A 64 18.28 -0.74 -0.30
CA ALA A 64 18.94 -1.19 -1.52
C ALA A 64 18.45 -0.43 -2.76
N ALA A 65 17.15 -0.10 -2.82
CA ALA A 65 16.55 0.63 -3.93
C ALA A 65 16.68 2.16 -3.84
N GLY A 66 17.26 2.68 -2.74
CA GLY A 66 17.39 4.14 -2.55
C GLY A 66 16.05 4.85 -2.36
N LEU A 67 15.01 4.13 -1.90
CA LEU A 67 13.63 4.63 -1.74
C LEU A 67 13.40 5.36 -0.40
N GLN A 68 14.47 5.76 0.28
CA GLN A 68 14.42 6.36 1.62
C GLN A 68 13.64 7.69 1.63
N ASP A 69 13.77 8.48 0.56
CA ASP A 69 13.12 9.79 0.43
C ASP A 69 11.61 9.69 0.11
N TYR A 70 11.16 8.54 -0.43
CA TYR A 70 9.75 8.28 -0.75
C TYR A 70 8.94 7.82 0.48
N ALA A 71 9.61 7.26 1.50
CA ALA A 71 8.95 6.78 2.72
C ALA A 71 8.29 7.93 3.52
N SER A 72 8.84 9.14 3.41
CA SER A 72 8.28 10.37 4.00
C SER A 72 6.94 10.79 3.39
N ILE A 73 6.60 10.33 2.19
CA ILE A 73 5.40 10.75 1.44
C ILE A 73 4.20 9.83 1.75
N THR A 74 4.45 8.61 2.23
CA THR A 74 3.41 7.60 2.55
C THR A 74 3.19 7.38 4.04
N ALA A 75 3.81 8.18 4.92
CA ALA A 75 3.29 8.29 6.28
C ALA A 75 1.85 8.85 6.19
N PRO A 76 0.84 8.17 6.74
CA PRO A 76 -0.38 8.90 7.06
C PRO A 76 0.06 10.01 8.01
N GLU A 77 -0.28 11.25 7.68
CA GLU A 77 -0.23 12.35 8.63
C GLU A 77 -1.22 12.01 9.77
N GLU A 78 -0.79 11.20 10.72
CA GLU A 78 -1.35 11.22 12.06
C GLU A 78 -0.62 12.35 12.81
N ASP A 79 -1.43 13.28 13.33
CA ASP A 79 -1.09 14.42 14.19
C ASP A 79 -0.54 15.71 13.54
N VAL A 80 -1.41 16.41 12.79
CA VAL A 80 -1.41 17.89 12.83
C VAL A 80 -2.50 18.34 13.81
N ALA A 81 -2.02 18.69 15.00
CA ALA A 81 -2.67 19.41 16.09
C ALA A 81 -3.95 20.19 15.73
N LEU A 82 -5.09 19.77 16.28
CA LEU A 82 -6.20 20.68 16.56
C LEU A 82 -5.96 21.33 17.93
N GLU A 83 -5.07 22.31 17.95
CA GLU A 83 -5.11 23.36 18.96
C GLU A 83 -6.32 24.24 18.63
N SER A 84 -7.43 24.02 19.36
CA SER A 84 -8.59 24.91 19.34
C SER A 84 -8.85 25.34 20.77
N THR A 85 -8.33 26.54 21.05
CA THR A 85 -8.51 27.37 22.23
C THR A 85 -9.98 27.43 22.65
N GLU A 86 -10.25 27.18 23.93
CA GLU A 86 -11.51 27.51 24.60
C GLU A 86 -11.85 29.00 24.45
N PRO A 87 -13.14 29.34 24.37
CA PRO A 87 -13.65 30.36 25.27
C PRO A 87 -14.94 29.94 26.01
#